data_AF-A0A6V7I4J2-F1
#
_entry.id   AF-A0A6V7I4J2-F1
#
_cell.length_a   1.000
_cell.length_b   1.000
_cell.length_c   1.000
_cell.angle_alpha   90.00
_cell.angle_beta   90.00
_cell.angle_gamma   90.00
#
_symmetry.space_group_name_H-M   'P 1'
#
loop_
_entity.id
_entity.type
_entity.pdbx_description
1 polymer ?
#
loop_
_entity_poly.entity_id
_entity_poly.type
_entity_poly.pdbx_seq_one_letter_code
_entity_poly.pdbx_strand_id
1 'polypeptide(L)' 'RGFVTFDKPESAERAINDMDGSMVSSIQLKVSLARRQPIIEPISDTTSSSMWSSIAANYSQKTIHKDRRDMKVYEEDLFQ' A
#
# COMPACT_ATOMS: atom_id res chain seq x y z
N ARG A 1 -2.78 -3.68 -10.46
CA ARG A 1 -2.76 -3.35 -9.01
C ARG A 1 -1.58 -2.44 -8.76
N GLY A 2 -1.75 -1.39 -7.96
CA GLY A 2 -0.66 -0.48 -7.59
C GLY A 2 -0.45 -0.51 -6.08
N PHE A 3 0.74 -0.09 -5.65
CA PHE A 3 1.05 0.08 -4.24
C PHE A 3 1.42 1.55 -4.01
N VAL A 4 0.89 2.11 -2.94
CA VAL A 4 1.24 3.45 -2.46
C VAL A 4 1.76 3.29 -1.04
N THR A 5 2.98 3.74 -0.80
CA THR A 5 3.57 3.73 0.54
C THR A 5 3.56 5.15 1.09
N PHE A 6 3.05 5.31 2.30
CA PHE A 6 3.07 6.58 3.04
C PHE A 6 4.21 6.58 4.05
N ASP A 7 4.66 7.76 4.42
CA ASP A 7 5.65 7.97 5.49
C ASP A 7 5.11 7.59 6.88
N LYS A 8 3.81 7.81 7.10
CA LYS A 8 3.12 7.59 8.38
C LYS A 8 1.94 6.61 8.24
N PRO A 9 1.74 5.72 9.23
CA PRO A 9 0.63 4.77 9.21
C PRO A 9 -0.74 5.47 9.26
N GLU A 10 -0.87 6.56 10.01
CA GLU A 10 -2.14 7.29 10.15
C GLU A 10 -2.57 7.93 8.82
N SER A 11 -1.60 8.40 8.02
CA SER A 11 -1.84 8.92 6.67
C SER A 11 -2.39 7.82 5.74
N ALA A 12 -1.82 6.61 5.83
CA ALA A 12 -2.29 5.46 5.06
C ALA A 12 -3.70 5.04 5.47
N GLU A 13 -4.01 5.03 6.77
CA GLU A 13 -5.36 4.71 7.29
C GLU A 13 -6.41 5.71 6.77
N ARG A 14 -6.10 7.01 6.85
CA ARG A 14 -6.98 8.05 6.32
C ARG A 14 -7.20 7.90 4.82
N ALA A 15 -6.13 7.65 4.06
CA ALA A 15 -6.23 7.46 2.62
C ALA A 15 -7.11 6.25 2.24
N ILE A 16 -7.02 5.14 2.99
CA ILE A 16 -7.90 3.98 2.77
C ILE A 16 -9.37 4.36 3.04
N ASN A 17 -9.65 5.03 4.17
CA ASN A 17 -11.01 5.42 4.53
C ASN A 17 -11.64 6.39 3.53
N ASP A 18 -10.84 7.33 3.01
CA ASP A 18 -11.32 8.35 2.08
C ASP A 18 -11.48 7.81 0.65
N MET A 19 -10.61 6.88 0.23
CA MET A 19 -10.50 6.46 -1.18
C MET A 19 -11.15 5.12 -1.51
N ASP A 20 -11.31 4.19 -0.55
CA ASP A 20 -11.97 2.91 -0.82
C ASP A 20 -13.44 3.12 -1.18
N GLY A 21 -13.85 2.64 -2.36
CA GLY A 21 -15.20 2.83 -2.90
C GLY A 21 -15.44 4.19 -3.56
N SER A 22 -14.45 5.10 -3.56
CA SER A 22 -14.57 6.41 -4.23
C SER A 22 -14.59 6.28 -5.77
N MET A 23 -15.25 7.24 -6.43
CA MET A 23 -15.31 7.31 -7.90
C MET A 23 -14.25 8.27 -8.43
N VAL A 24 -13.30 7.77 -9.22
CA VAL A 24 -12.27 8.56 -9.90
C VAL A 24 -12.30 8.27 -11.38
N SER A 25 -12.46 9.29 -12.22
CA SER A 25 -12.57 9.14 -13.68
C SER A 25 -13.59 8.07 -14.10
N SER A 26 -14.75 8.05 -13.45
CA SER A 26 -15.84 7.05 -13.63
C SER A 26 -15.50 5.60 -13.25
N ILE A 27 -14.40 5.37 -12.54
CA ILE A 27 -14.00 4.05 -12.04
C ILE A 27 -14.10 4.05 -10.51
N GLN A 28 -14.74 3.04 -9.94
CA GLN A 28 -14.76 2.85 -8.50
C GLN A 28 -13.44 2.24 -8.03
N LEU A 29 -12.76 2.91 -7.11
CA LEU A 29 -11.50 2.44 -6.57
C LEU A 29 -11.72 1.40 -5.47
N LYS A 30 -10.89 0.35 -5.48
CA LYS A 30 -10.77 -0.63 -4.41
C LYS A 30 -9.46 -0.38 -3.69
N VAL A 31 -9.52 0.12 -2.46
CA VAL A 31 -8.33 0.52 -1.69
C VAL A 31 -8.31 -0.23 -0.37
N SER A 32 -7.21 -0.89 -0.08
CA SER A 32 -7.04 -1.66 1.15
C SER A 32 -5.58 -1.69 1.54
N LEU A 33 -5.30 -2.01 2.83
CA LEU A 33 -3.93 -2.15 3.28
C LEU A 33 -3.22 -3.28 2.51
N ALA A 34 -2.04 -2.95 1.96
CA ALA A 34 -1.18 -3.92 1.31
C ALA A 34 -0.48 -4.80 2.36
N ARG A 35 -0.83 -6.09 2.41
CA ARG A 35 -0.20 -7.08 3.33
C ARG A 35 0.97 -7.84 2.72
N ARG A 36 1.11 -7.77 1.39
CA ARG A 36 2.13 -8.47 0.61
C ARG A 36 2.72 -7.53 -0.45
N GLN A 37 3.28 -6.39 -0.01
CA GLN A 37 4.00 -5.53 -0.94
C GLN A 37 5.19 -6.32 -1.54
N PRO A 38 5.38 -6.31 -2.86
CA PRO A 38 6.53 -6.96 -3.48
C PRO A 38 7.82 -6.27 -3.03
N ILE A 39 8.90 -7.04 -2.92
CA ILE A 39 10.23 -6.49 -2.66
C ILE A 39 10.64 -5.72 -3.92
N ILE A 40 10.79 -4.41 -3.80
CA ILE A 40 11.29 -3.55 -4.87
C ILE A 40 12.79 -3.47 -4.68
N GLU A 41 13.56 -4.08 -5.59
CA GLU A 41 15.01 -3.94 -5.56
C GLU A 41 15.39 -2.46 -5.82
N PRO A 42 16.30 -1.88 -5.04
CA PRO A 42 16.72 -0.50 -5.22
C PRO A 42 17.38 -0.35 -6.60
N ILE A 43 16.77 0.45 -7.47
CA ILE A 43 17.30 0.75 -8.81
C ILE A 43 18.49 1.69 -8.60
N SER A 44 19.71 1.20 -8.87
CA SER A 44 20.96 1.72 -8.30
C SER A 44 21.47 3.08 -8.80
N ASP A 45 20.79 3.79 -9.72
CA ASP A 45 21.46 4.89 -10.44
C ASP A 45 20.80 6.26 -10.27
N THR A 46 19.93 6.45 -9.26
CA THR A 46 19.36 7.78 -8.98
C THR A 46 19.20 7.96 -7.48
N THR A 47 19.81 9.00 -6.90
CA THR A 47 19.67 9.34 -5.47
C THR A 47 18.22 9.43 -4.99
N SER A 48 17.29 9.74 -5.89
CA SER A 48 15.83 9.75 -5.66
C SER A 48 15.24 8.35 -5.42
N SER A 49 15.78 7.30 -6.04
CA SER A 49 15.27 5.93 -5.89
C SER A 49 15.57 5.42 -4.48
N SER A 50 16.75 5.72 -3.93
CA SER A 50 17.16 5.27 -2.59
C SER A 50 16.23 5.79 -1.50
N MET A 51 15.80 7.05 -1.59
CA MET A 51 14.91 7.68 -0.59
C MET A 51 13.50 7.04 -0.58
N TRP A 52 12.93 6.77 -1.74
CA TRP A 52 11.61 6.11 -1.84
C TRP A 52 11.70 4.61 -1.53
N SER A 53 12.75 3.94 -2.01
CA SER A 53 12.99 2.52 -1.75
C SER A 53 13.08 2.23 -0.26
N SER A 54 13.74 3.06 0.56
CA SER A 54 13.77 2.86 2.02
C SER A 54 12.40 2.93 2.68
N ILE A 55 11.51 3.80 2.19
CA ILE A 55 10.13 3.91 2.70
C ILE A 55 9.32 2.67 2.32
N ALA A 56 9.43 2.22 1.06
CA ALA A 56 8.73 1.03 0.56
C ALA A 56 9.29 -0.30 1.09
N ALA A 57 10.59 -0.39 1.31
CA ALA A 57 11.29 -1.59 1.79
C ALA A 57 11.28 -1.73 3.31
N ASN A 58 10.73 -0.76 4.05
CA ASN A 58 10.41 -0.91 5.47
C ASN A 58 9.24 -1.90 5.63
N TYR A 59 9.54 -3.15 5.31
CA TYR A 59 8.73 -4.33 5.49
C TYR A 59 8.29 -4.37 6.93
N SER A 60 7.01 -4.07 7.16
CA SER A 60 6.34 -4.16 8.46
C SER A 60 7.35 -3.94 9.58
N GLN A 61 7.80 -2.69 9.75
CA GLN A 61 8.30 -2.26 11.05
C GLN A 61 7.39 -2.96 12.04
N LYS A 62 7.95 -3.69 13.02
CA LYS A 62 7.17 -4.32 14.07
C LYS A 62 6.46 -3.20 14.81
N THR A 63 5.40 -2.69 14.20
CA THR A 63 4.67 -1.54 14.66
C THR A 63 3.85 -2.10 15.80
N ILE A 64 3.89 -1.39 16.91
CA ILE A 64 2.99 -1.63 18.02
C ILE A 64 1.51 -1.50 17.53
N HIS A 65 1.30 -0.90 16.35
CA HIS A 65 0.06 -0.94 15.57
C HIS A 65 -0.28 -2.37 15.11
N LYS A 66 -0.96 -3.11 16.00
CA LYS A 66 -1.62 -4.36 15.65
C LYS A 66 -2.82 -4.05 14.76
N ASP A 67 -2.64 -4.14 13.45
CA ASP A 67 -3.76 -4.04 12.51
C ASP A 67 -4.74 -5.19 12.76
N ARG A 68 -6.00 -4.83 13.05
CA ARG A 68 -7.10 -5.76 13.35
C ARG A 68 -8.07 -5.94 12.19
N ARG A 69 -7.85 -5.28 11.05
CA ARG A 69 -8.71 -5.40 9.87
C ARG A 69 -8.63 -6.81 9.32
N ASP A 70 -9.68 -7.25 8.65
CA ASP A 70 -9.64 -8.51 7.91
C ASP A 70 -8.90 -8.36 6.58
N MET A 71 -8.31 -9.46 6.10
CA MET A 71 -7.68 -9.47 4.79
C MET A 71 -8.77 -9.40 3.74
N LYS A 72 -8.88 -8.27 3.05
CA LYS A 72 -9.82 -8.09 1.95
C LYS A 72 -9.29 -8.87 0.74
N VAL A 73 -10.04 -9.88 0.31
CA VAL A 73 -9.81 -10.61 -0.94
C VAL A 73 -10.85 -10.11 -1.93
N TYR A 74 -10.41 -9.63 -3.08
CA TYR A 74 -11.33 -9.18 -4.12
C TYR A 74 -11.63 -10.35 -5.06
N GLU A 75 -12.88 -10.48 -5.52
CA GLU A 75 -13.32 -11.58 -6.40
C GLU A 75 -12.44 -11.74 -7.65
N GLU A 76 -11.92 -10.64 -8.18
CA GLU A 76 -10.98 -10.62 -9.32
C GLU A 76 -9.62 -11.29 -9.03
N ASP A 77 -9.31 -11.56 -7.75
CA ASP A 77 -8.07 -12.19 -7.29
C ASP A 77 -8.17 -13.69 -7.14
N LEU A 78 -9.40 -14.20 -7.13
CA LEU A 78 -9.67 -15.62 -6.93
C LEU A 78 -9.22 -16.46 -8.12
N PHE A 79 -8.96 -15.82 -9.27
CA PHE A 79 -8.61 -16.44 -10.54
C PHE A 79 -7.15 -16.18 -10.98
N GLN A 80 -6.26 -15.79 -10.06
CA GLN A 80 -4.82 -15.61 -10.32
C GLN A 80 -4.01 -16.88 -10.10
#